data_AF-A0A916I4K0-F1
#
_entry.id   AF-A0A916I4K0-F1
#
_cell.length_a   1.000
_cell.length_b   1.000
_cell.length_c   1.000
_cell.angle_alpha   90.00
_cell.angle_beta   90.00
_cell.angle_gamma   90.00
#
_symmetry.space_group_name_H-M   'P 1'
#
loop_
_entity.id
_entity.type
_entity.pdbx_description
1 polymer ?
#
loop_
_entity_poly.entity_id
_entity_poly.type
_entity_poly.pdbx_seq_one_letter_code
_entity_poly.pdbx_strand_id
1 'polypeptide(L)' 'SVNEVNHTMEFRNSITTTGVNIPALMVDYVLEQAMERV' A
#
# COMPACT_ATOMS: atom_id res chain seq x y z
N SER A 1 8.90 15.05 13.91
CA SER A 1 8.14 14.18 14.84
C SER A 1 7.26 13.27 14.01
N VAL A 2 7.11 12.01 14.39
CA VAL A 2 6.18 11.07 13.76
C VAL A 2 5.10 10.77 14.77
N ASN A 3 3.83 10.88 14.39
CA ASN A 3 2.71 10.69 15.31
C ASN A 3 2.31 9.21 15.45
N GLU A 4 2.19 8.49 14.32
CA GLU A 4 1.73 7.10 14.29
C GLU A 4 2.15 6.42 12.97
N VAL A 5 2.22 5.09 13.00
CA VAL A 5 2.24 4.22 11.81
C VAL A 5 1.11 3.20 11.95
N ASN A 6 0.27 3.07 10.93
CA ASN A 6 -0.90 2.17 10.93
C ASN A 6 -0.61 0.91 10.12
N HIS A 7 -0.70 -0.27 10.74
CA HIS A 7 -0.44 -1.55 10.07
C HIS A 7 -1.59 -2.04 9.17
N THR A 8 -2.80 -1.54 9.40
CA THR A 8 -3.99 -1.81 8.57
C THR A 8 -4.57 -0.47 8.12
N MET A 9 -4.00 0.09 7.05
CA MET A 9 -4.42 1.39 6.55
C MET A 9 -5.74 1.33 5.77
N GLU A 10 -6.62 2.30 6.02
CA GLU A 10 -7.77 2.60 5.15
C GLU A 10 -7.33 3.61 4.08
N PHE A 11 -7.53 3.29 2.80
CA PHE A 11 -7.05 4.13 1.68
C PHE A 11 -8.14 4.54 0.67
N ARG A 12 -9.40 4.18 0.91
CA ARG A 12 -10.52 4.38 -0.03
C ARG A 12 -10.67 5.82 -0.54
N ASN A 13 -10.66 6.80 0.37
CA ASN A 13 -10.82 8.21 0.02
C ASN A 13 -9.55 8.81 -0.60
N SER A 14 -8.39 8.22 -0.31
CA SER A 14 -7.11 8.66 -0.86
C SER A 14 -6.99 8.32 -2.34
N ILE A 15 -7.64 7.25 -2.83
CA ILE A 15 -7.61 6.87 -4.25
C ILE A 15 -8.17 7.99 -5.11
N THR A 16 -9.40 8.45 -4.85
CA THR A 16 -10.05 9.51 -5.65
C THR A 16 -9.34 10.85 -5.52
N THR A 17 -8.80 11.15 -4.33
CA THR A 17 -8.15 12.44 -4.06
C THR A 17 -6.79 12.55 -4.74
N THR A 18 -6.04 11.45 -4.81
CA THR A 18 -4.66 11.45 -5.32
C THR A 18 -4.54 10.90 -6.75
N GLY A 19 -5.54 10.15 -7.22
CA GLY A 19 -5.45 9.38 -8.46
C GLY A 19 -4.52 8.16 -8.37
N VAL A 20 -3.94 7.89 -7.19
CA VAL A 20 -3.01 6.76 -7.01
C VAL A 20 -3.78 5.49 -6.75
N ASN A 21 -3.44 4.44 -7.49
CA ASN A 21 -3.96 3.10 -7.26
C ASN A 21 -3.19 2.39 -6.13
N ILE A 22 -3.40 2.85 -4.90
CA ILE A 22 -2.78 2.31 -3.68
C ILE A 22 -2.93 0.79 -3.54
N PRO A 23 -4.12 0.17 -3.74
CA PRO A 23 -4.25 -1.28 -3.60
C PRO A 23 -3.44 -2.07 -4.65
N ALA A 24 -3.29 -1.56 -5.87
CA ALA A 24 -2.46 -2.23 -6.88
C ALA A 24 -0.98 -2.26 -6.47
N LEU A 25 -0.44 -1.12 -6.01
CA LEU A 25 0.95 -1.04 -5.54
C LEU A 25 1.22 -1.97 -4.36
N MET A 26 0.24 -2.14 -3.46
CA MET A 26 0.36 -3.10 -2.35
C MET A 26 0.43 -4.55 -2.85
N VAL A 27 -0.39 -4.92 -3.84
CA VAL A 27 -0.36 -6.25 -4.46
C VAL A 27 0.97 -6.48 -5.17
N ASP A 28 1.43 -5.51 -5.96
CA ASP A 28 2.70 -5.59 -6.68
C ASP A 28 3.86 -5.85 -5.71
N TYR A 29 3.92 -5.10 -4.60
CA TYR A 29 4.93 -5.29 -3.55
C TYR A 29 4.88 -6.69 -2.94
N VAL A 30 3.68 -7.20 -2.61
CA VAL A 30 3.55 -8.53 -2.01
C VAL A 30 3.98 -9.63 -2.99
N LEU A 31 3.63 -9.50 -4.27
CA LEU A 31 4.05 -10.45 -5.31
C LEU A 31 5.56 -10.42 -5.51
N GLU A 32 6.17 -9.23 -5.59
CA GLU A 32 7.62 -9.05 -5.67
C GLU A 32 8.32 -9.73 -4.50
N GLN A 33 7.89 -9.44 -3.26
CA GLN A 33 8.48 -10.03 -2.06
C GLN A 33 8.27 -11.54 -1.94
N ALA A 34 7.16 -12.06 -2.46
CA ALA A 34 6.91 -13.50 -2.49
C ALA A 34 7.80 -14.21 -3.53
N MET A 35 8.07 -13.57 -4.67
CA MET A 35 8.89 -14.12 -5.74
C MET A 35 10.39 -14.02 -5.48
N GLU A 36 10.87 -12.96 -4.82
CA GLU A 36 12.28 -12.82 -4.40
C GLU A 36 12.74 -13.88 -3.39
N ARG A 37 11.78 -14.50 -2.69
CA ARG A 37 12.05 -15.47 -1.61
C ARG A 37 11.98 -16.93 -2.07
N VAL A 38 11.93 -17.16 -3.39
CA VAL A 38 11.99 -18.50 -4.04
C VAL A 38 13.35 -18.71 -4.66
#